data_AF-A0A8B9I2J4-F1
#
_entry.id   AF-A0A8B9I2J4-F1
#
_cell.length_a   1.000
_cell.length_b   1.000
_cell.length_c   1.000
_cell.angle_alpha   90.00
_cell.angle_beta   90.00
_cell.angle_gamma   90.00
#
_symmetry.space_group_name_H-M   'P 1'
#
loop_
_entity.id
_entity.type
_entity.pdbx_description
1 polymer ?
#
loop_
_entity_poly.entity_id
_entity_poly.type
_entity_poly.pdbx_seq_one_letter_code
_entity_poly.pdbx_strand_id
1 'polypeptide(L)'
;GFAAGAGFADGGGFAIAGGFAKGVGIARYVGTANGGSIATGGGFANGVGFANGAGFANGAGLANAVGIAGDAGFAIAAGLADSGHIANNAAAAGIATGASSAIGVGAANLTGPANSAPVAGGVPILGDTPVLGGIPVLVSPPGCGDPAPFLLLLVPSAPSHSAQRQAVRDTWGGSGGAGGLPTRTLFGLGVPAGGGAAGAAVLAEARRHGDVVQGAFADTYANLTRKTLLLLGWAAARCPGARFVLKADDDAFVHVPALLSLLRASPAPARLYLGRVHWRVRPERDPRGRHHVPASLYAAAAFPPYCSGSAYVLSAPAVAAVLAAAPRVPAVGPEDVFVGLCARRAGLAPRHSARMAGAARFPLDPCCYGGVLLSAHRLRPPELRRAWELARGGEAACSPLQRALGVLRCKA
;
A
#
# COMPACT_ATOMS: atom_id res chain seq x y z
N GLY A 1 19.65 -37.71 35.87
CA GLY A 1 19.62 -39.17 35.66
C GLY A 1 19.00 -39.53 34.31
N PHE A 2 19.16 -40.78 33.85
CA PHE A 2 18.63 -41.25 32.56
C PHE A 2 17.69 -42.43 32.80
N ALA A 3 16.41 -42.28 32.42
CA ALA A 3 15.39 -43.32 32.57
C ALA A 3 14.94 -43.79 31.18
N ALA A 4 15.35 -45.01 30.81
CA ALA A 4 15.04 -45.63 29.52
C ALA A 4 13.64 -46.29 29.47
N GLY A 5 12.93 -46.36 30.60
CA GLY A 5 11.54 -46.83 30.74
C GLY A 5 10.68 -45.87 31.57
N ALA A 6 9.44 -46.24 31.88
CA ALA A 6 8.56 -45.43 32.74
C ALA A 6 9.17 -45.30 34.15
N GLY A 7 9.39 -44.08 34.64
CA GLY A 7 10.08 -43.86 35.92
C GLY A 7 10.32 -42.40 36.32
N PHE A 8 10.94 -42.22 37.49
CA PHE A 8 11.22 -40.93 38.13
C PHE A 8 12.70 -40.57 38.01
N ALA A 9 13.01 -39.36 37.55
CA ALA A 9 14.37 -38.81 37.53
C ALA A 9 14.47 -37.60 38.47
N ASP A 10 15.24 -37.75 39.55
CA ASP A 10 15.53 -36.65 40.50
C ASP A 10 16.80 -35.91 40.06
N GLY A 11 16.72 -34.59 39.88
CA GLY A 11 17.78 -33.74 39.30
C GLY A 11 17.78 -33.69 37.76
N GLY A 12 18.75 -32.99 37.16
CA GLY A 12 18.84 -32.81 35.70
C GLY A 12 18.88 -34.14 34.94
N GLY A 13 17.97 -34.38 33.99
CA GLY A 13 17.78 -35.71 33.43
C GLY A 13 16.86 -35.85 32.20
N PHE A 14 16.85 -37.06 31.63
CA PHE A 14 16.16 -37.42 30.38
C PHE A 14 15.30 -38.67 30.60
N ALA A 15 14.00 -38.60 30.26
CA ALA A 15 13.05 -39.72 30.38
C ALA A 15 12.40 -40.04 29.03
N ILE A 16 12.58 -41.28 28.56
CA ILE A 16 12.25 -41.66 27.17
C ILE A 16 10.87 -42.34 27.04
N ALA A 17 10.32 -42.90 28.13
CA ALA A 17 8.94 -43.37 28.22
C ALA A 17 8.21 -42.66 29.39
N GLY A 18 6.88 -42.77 29.48
CA GLY A 18 6.07 -41.91 30.35
C GLY A 18 6.58 -41.81 31.80
N GLY A 19 6.84 -40.60 32.30
CA GLY A 19 7.62 -40.40 33.53
C GLY A 19 7.67 -38.96 34.06
N PHE A 20 8.23 -38.79 35.25
CA PHE A 20 8.32 -37.51 35.99
C PHE A 20 9.78 -37.07 36.15
N ALA A 21 10.09 -35.83 35.76
CA ALA A 21 11.44 -35.24 35.90
C ALA A 21 11.42 -34.02 36.82
N LYS A 22 12.23 -34.05 37.88
CA LYS A 22 12.36 -32.95 38.86
C LYS A 22 13.64 -32.15 38.58
N GLY A 23 13.55 -31.04 37.83
CA GLY A 23 14.67 -30.19 37.41
C GLY A 23 14.72 -29.88 35.90
N VAL A 24 15.84 -29.36 35.39
CA VAL A 24 16.04 -29.12 33.94
C VAL A 24 16.08 -30.46 33.19
N GLY A 25 15.13 -30.70 32.28
CA GLY A 25 15.01 -32.01 31.62
C GLY A 25 14.07 -32.08 30.42
N ILE A 26 14.10 -33.22 29.71
CA ILE A 26 13.29 -33.49 28.50
C ILE A 26 12.44 -34.75 28.69
N ALA A 27 11.13 -34.63 28.44
CA ALA A 27 10.16 -35.74 28.48
C ALA A 27 9.49 -35.92 27.11
N ARG A 28 9.51 -37.15 26.56
CA ARG A 28 9.24 -37.38 25.13
C ARG A 28 7.83 -37.87 24.75
N TYR A 29 7.06 -38.43 25.69
CA TYR A 29 5.76 -39.06 25.40
C TYR A 29 4.58 -38.57 26.27
N VAL A 30 4.46 -39.00 27.53
CA VAL A 30 3.48 -38.45 28.49
C VAL A 30 4.16 -38.23 29.84
N GLY A 31 4.20 -37.01 30.37
CA GLY A 31 4.96 -36.75 31.59
C GLY A 31 4.86 -35.34 32.16
N THR A 32 5.29 -35.21 33.41
CA THR A 32 5.31 -33.95 34.18
C THR A 32 6.75 -33.52 34.41
N ALA A 33 7.10 -32.28 34.07
CA ALA A 33 8.43 -31.73 34.26
C ALA A 33 8.38 -30.41 35.05
N ASN A 34 9.22 -30.28 36.09
CA ASN A 34 9.31 -29.08 36.92
C ASN A 34 10.68 -28.38 36.71
N GLY A 35 10.68 -27.08 36.39
CA GLY A 35 11.88 -26.29 36.07
C GLY A 35 12.03 -25.98 34.57
N GLY A 36 13.18 -25.46 34.14
CA GLY A 36 13.48 -25.16 32.72
C GLY A 36 13.43 -26.41 31.84
N SER A 37 12.34 -26.71 31.13
CA SER A 37 12.13 -28.07 30.58
C SER A 37 11.33 -28.15 29.27
N ILE A 38 11.48 -29.25 28.52
CA ILE A 38 10.87 -29.49 27.19
C ILE A 38 10.04 -30.78 27.21
N ALA A 39 8.73 -30.67 26.97
CA ALA A 39 7.81 -31.78 26.80
C ALA A 39 7.43 -31.93 25.32
N THR A 40 7.86 -33.01 24.66
CA THR A 40 7.65 -33.19 23.22
C THR A 40 6.45 -34.07 22.85
N GLY A 41 5.84 -34.74 23.84
CA GLY A 41 4.53 -35.41 23.73
C GLY A 41 3.44 -34.70 24.57
N GLY A 42 2.35 -35.38 24.93
CA GLY A 42 1.28 -34.76 25.74
C GLY A 42 1.64 -34.70 27.23
N GLY A 43 1.72 -33.52 27.85
CA GLY A 43 2.29 -33.41 29.21
C GLY A 43 2.13 -32.07 29.92
N PHE A 44 2.59 -32.01 31.18
CA PHE A 44 2.47 -30.85 32.07
C PHE A 44 3.87 -30.28 32.38
N ALA A 45 4.10 -29.02 32.01
CA ALA A 45 5.34 -28.30 32.30
C ALA A 45 5.08 -27.22 33.35
N ASN A 46 5.83 -27.25 34.46
CA ASN A 46 5.72 -26.29 35.56
C ASN A 46 7.03 -25.47 35.64
N GLY A 47 7.01 -24.21 35.21
CA GLY A 47 8.18 -23.33 35.05
C GLY A 47 8.36 -22.80 33.63
N VAL A 48 9.59 -22.40 33.27
CA VAL A 48 9.93 -21.97 31.90
C VAL A 48 10.02 -23.19 30.99
N GLY A 49 9.19 -23.32 29.94
CA GLY A 49 9.21 -24.55 29.15
C GLY A 49 8.47 -24.58 27.81
N PHE A 50 8.70 -25.64 27.04
CA PHE A 50 8.15 -25.84 25.70
C PHE A 50 7.32 -27.12 25.63
N ALA A 51 6.05 -27.03 25.22
CA ALA A 51 5.13 -28.15 25.06
C ALA A 51 4.74 -28.32 23.59
N ASN A 52 5.17 -29.41 22.96
CA ASN A 52 4.93 -29.65 21.54
C ASN A 52 3.64 -30.47 21.27
N GLY A 53 3.15 -31.25 22.25
CA GLY A 53 1.89 -31.99 22.20
C GLY A 53 0.77 -31.33 23.02
N ALA A 54 -0.41 -31.95 23.12
CA ALA A 54 -1.53 -31.45 23.94
C ALA A 54 -1.13 -31.41 25.43
N GLY A 55 -1.21 -30.26 26.09
CA GLY A 55 -0.60 -30.10 27.41
C GLY A 55 -0.86 -28.76 28.10
N PHE A 56 -0.38 -28.66 29.35
CA PHE A 56 -0.52 -27.48 30.22
C PHE A 56 0.86 -26.94 30.59
N ALA A 57 1.07 -25.64 30.40
CA ALA A 57 2.30 -24.95 30.82
C ALA A 57 1.97 -23.93 31.92
N ASN A 58 2.55 -24.08 33.10
CA ASN A 58 2.40 -23.17 34.23
C ASN A 58 3.70 -22.35 34.36
N GLY A 59 3.81 -21.21 33.67
CA GLY A 59 5.02 -20.38 33.58
C GLY A 59 5.36 -19.94 32.14
N ALA A 60 6.42 -19.12 31.99
CA ALA A 60 6.78 -18.54 30.69
C ALA A 60 7.14 -19.61 29.66
N GLY A 61 6.29 -19.84 28.65
CA GLY A 61 6.42 -21.01 27.79
C GLY A 61 5.60 -21.00 26.50
N LEU A 62 5.93 -21.91 25.59
CA LEU A 62 5.29 -22.01 24.26
C LEU A 62 4.55 -23.35 24.12
N ALA A 63 3.27 -23.30 23.79
CA ALA A 63 2.40 -24.45 23.54
C ALA A 63 2.03 -24.51 22.06
N ASN A 64 2.49 -25.56 21.37
CA ASN A 64 2.33 -25.68 19.91
C ASN A 64 1.03 -26.38 19.48
N ALA A 65 0.34 -27.07 20.39
CA ALA A 65 -0.92 -27.78 20.16
C ALA A 65 -2.05 -27.27 21.10
N VAL A 66 -3.19 -27.97 21.17
CA VAL A 66 -4.33 -27.65 22.07
C VAL A 66 -3.86 -27.64 23.53
N GLY A 67 -3.93 -26.49 24.20
CA GLY A 67 -3.37 -26.35 25.56
C GLY A 67 -3.67 -25.02 26.26
N ILE A 68 -3.36 -24.97 27.55
CA ILE A 68 -3.50 -23.78 28.41
C ILE A 68 -2.10 -23.37 28.88
N ALA A 69 -1.77 -22.08 28.72
CA ALA A 69 -0.50 -21.50 29.16
C ALA A 69 -0.75 -20.38 30.19
N GLY A 70 -0.17 -20.50 31.38
CA GLY A 70 -0.17 -19.47 32.42
C GLY A 70 1.18 -18.74 32.51
N ASP A 71 1.18 -17.47 32.94
CA ASP A 71 2.35 -16.63 33.26
C ASP A 71 3.40 -16.43 32.14
N ALA A 72 3.05 -15.59 31.14
CA ALA A 72 3.85 -15.17 29.98
C ALA A 72 4.09 -16.26 28.90
N GLY A 73 3.00 -16.87 28.40
CA GLY A 73 3.05 -17.92 27.38
C GLY A 73 2.33 -17.61 26.06
N PHE A 74 2.70 -18.35 24.99
CA PHE A 74 2.15 -18.23 23.63
C PHE A 74 1.58 -19.58 23.16
N ALA A 75 0.29 -19.60 22.76
CA ALA A 75 -0.40 -20.82 22.31
C ALA A 75 -0.79 -20.70 20.83
N ILE A 76 -0.48 -21.75 20.05
CA ILE A 76 -0.59 -21.75 18.57
C ILE A 76 -1.88 -22.44 18.07
N ALA A 77 -2.48 -23.35 18.84
CA ALA A 77 -3.73 -24.04 18.48
C ALA A 77 -4.71 -24.07 19.67
N ALA A 78 -5.99 -23.81 19.39
CA ALA A 78 -7.16 -23.77 20.30
C ALA A 78 -6.82 -23.78 21.79
N GLY A 79 -6.55 -22.60 22.37
CA GLY A 79 -6.09 -22.46 23.74
C GLY A 79 -6.65 -21.23 24.44
N LEU A 80 -6.70 -21.31 25.77
CA LEU A 80 -7.08 -20.24 26.69
C LEU A 80 -5.82 -19.52 27.17
N ALA A 81 -5.77 -18.19 27.05
CA ALA A 81 -4.68 -17.36 27.56
C ALA A 81 -5.23 -16.30 28.51
N ASP A 82 -4.64 -16.18 29.70
CA ASP A 82 -5.05 -15.21 30.72
C ASP A 82 -3.90 -14.25 31.03
N SER A 83 -4.24 -13.01 31.42
CA SER A 83 -3.30 -11.97 31.86
C SER A 83 -2.26 -11.46 30.84
N GLY A 84 -2.70 -11.01 29.65
CA GLY A 84 -1.96 -9.98 28.89
C GLY A 84 -1.39 -10.34 27.51
N HIS A 85 -1.86 -11.36 26.79
CA HIS A 85 -1.12 -11.91 25.62
C HIS A 85 -1.97 -12.37 24.41
N ILE A 86 -1.30 -12.89 23.36
CA ILE A 86 -1.84 -13.17 22.02
C ILE A 86 -2.24 -14.64 21.87
N ALA A 87 -3.52 -14.91 21.53
CA ALA A 87 -3.99 -16.21 21.08
C ALA A 87 -4.25 -16.18 19.56
N ASN A 88 -3.64 -17.10 18.80
CA ASN A 88 -3.83 -17.22 17.35
C ASN A 88 -4.57 -18.52 17.05
N ASN A 89 -5.63 -18.51 16.24
CA ASN A 89 -6.13 -19.76 15.69
C ASN A 89 -6.81 -19.65 14.33
N ALA A 90 -6.37 -20.50 13.41
CA ALA A 90 -7.12 -20.92 12.23
C ALA A 90 -7.97 -22.14 12.62
N ALA A 91 -9.29 -21.94 12.69
CA ALA A 91 -10.36 -22.96 12.71
C ALA A 91 -10.90 -23.54 14.05
N ALA A 92 -10.52 -23.11 15.26
CA ALA A 92 -11.27 -23.49 16.48
C ALA A 92 -11.28 -22.41 17.57
N ALA A 93 -12.42 -22.25 18.25
CA ALA A 93 -12.73 -21.18 19.20
C ALA A 93 -11.66 -20.99 20.29
N GLY A 94 -10.98 -19.84 20.29
CA GLY A 94 -10.11 -19.37 21.38
C GLY A 94 -10.82 -18.28 22.18
N ILE A 95 -10.68 -18.31 23.51
CA ILE A 95 -11.22 -17.30 24.44
C ILE A 95 -10.04 -16.66 25.16
N ALA A 96 -9.95 -15.32 25.12
CA ALA A 96 -8.92 -14.54 25.80
C ALA A 96 -9.55 -13.69 26.91
N THR A 97 -8.99 -13.72 28.11
CA THR A 97 -9.43 -12.91 29.26
C THR A 97 -8.31 -11.95 29.70
N GLY A 98 -8.68 -10.81 30.30
CA GLY A 98 -7.74 -9.75 30.69
C GLY A 98 -7.26 -8.85 29.54
N ALA A 99 -6.09 -8.20 29.69
CA ALA A 99 -5.48 -7.30 28.70
C ALA A 99 -4.86 -8.04 27.49
N SER A 100 -5.62 -8.95 26.89
CA SER A 100 -5.15 -9.96 25.91
C SER A 100 -5.77 -9.71 24.52
N SER A 101 -5.09 -10.13 23.44
CA SER A 101 -5.54 -9.96 22.04
C SER A 101 -5.81 -11.31 21.36
N ALA A 102 -6.99 -11.50 20.77
CA ALA A 102 -7.32 -12.70 19.99
C ALA A 102 -7.20 -12.40 18.48
N ILE A 103 -6.55 -13.30 17.72
CA ILE A 103 -6.51 -13.25 16.25
C ILE A 103 -7.29 -14.46 15.72
N GLY A 104 -8.57 -14.25 15.37
CA GLY A 104 -9.52 -15.27 14.91
C GLY A 104 -11.00 -14.89 15.19
N VAL A 105 -11.97 -15.73 14.82
CA VAL A 105 -13.44 -15.48 14.90
C VAL A 105 -14.01 -15.62 16.33
N GLY A 106 -13.27 -15.20 17.37
CA GLY A 106 -13.66 -15.35 18.78
C GLY A 106 -14.10 -14.03 19.42
N ALA A 107 -15.14 -14.06 20.24
CA ALA A 107 -15.65 -12.90 20.98
C ALA A 107 -14.71 -12.50 22.14
N ALA A 108 -14.32 -11.24 22.21
CA ALA A 108 -13.62 -10.65 23.37
C ALA A 108 -14.66 -9.98 24.28
N ASN A 109 -14.71 -10.37 25.56
CA ASN A 109 -15.59 -9.75 26.55
C ASN A 109 -14.75 -8.78 27.40
N LEU A 110 -14.90 -7.47 27.17
CA LEU A 110 -14.16 -6.42 27.88
C LEU A 110 -15.03 -5.86 29.03
N THR A 111 -14.76 -6.29 30.26
CA THR A 111 -15.27 -5.64 31.48
C THR A 111 -14.11 -5.06 32.28
N GLY A 112 -13.87 -3.75 32.18
CA GLY A 112 -12.87 -3.02 32.99
C GLY A 112 -12.87 -1.52 32.68
N PRO A 113 -12.66 -0.64 33.67
CA PRO A 113 -12.96 0.78 33.53
C PRO A 113 -11.95 1.49 32.61
N ALA A 114 -12.49 2.34 31.74
CA ALA A 114 -11.73 3.14 30.78
C ALA A 114 -10.84 4.17 31.51
N ASN A 115 -9.53 4.10 31.30
CA ASN A 115 -8.62 5.21 31.51
C ASN A 115 -7.78 5.43 30.25
N SER A 116 -7.89 6.65 29.74
CA SER A 116 -7.43 7.13 28.45
C SER A 116 -5.94 7.51 28.42
N ALA A 117 -5.21 7.01 27.42
CA ALA A 117 -4.08 7.70 26.78
C ALA A 117 -3.96 7.22 25.32
N PRO A 118 -3.84 8.11 24.32
CA PRO A 118 -3.78 7.69 22.91
C PRO A 118 -2.35 7.25 22.57
N VAL A 119 -2.18 5.98 22.21
CA VAL A 119 -0.94 5.52 21.55
C VAL A 119 -1.04 5.91 20.07
N ALA A 120 -0.26 6.92 19.69
CA ALA A 120 -0.06 7.29 18.29
C ALA A 120 0.70 6.16 17.56
N GLY A 121 0.12 5.57 16.52
CA GLY A 121 0.81 4.61 15.64
C GLY A 121 -0.01 3.43 15.10
N GLY A 122 -1.26 3.24 15.52
CA GLY A 122 -2.12 2.19 14.99
C GLY A 122 -2.83 2.60 13.70
N VAL A 123 -2.65 1.85 12.60
CA VAL A 123 -3.62 1.85 11.50
C VAL A 123 -4.89 1.20 12.05
N PRO A 124 -6.05 1.88 12.09
CA PRO A 124 -7.26 1.30 12.64
C PRO A 124 -7.77 0.21 11.69
N ILE A 125 -7.76 -1.04 12.14
CA ILE A 125 -8.58 -2.10 11.57
C ILE A 125 -9.87 -2.11 12.39
N LEU A 126 -10.85 -1.32 11.96
CA LEU A 126 -12.18 -1.21 12.59
C LEU A 126 -13.23 -1.86 11.68
N GLY A 127 -14.29 -2.37 12.31
CA GLY A 127 -15.29 -3.32 11.81
C GLY A 127 -16.20 -2.92 10.65
N ASP A 128 -15.85 -1.89 9.88
CA ASP A 128 -16.41 -1.62 8.55
C ASP A 128 -15.25 -1.14 7.65
N THR A 129 -14.80 -1.96 6.70
CA THR A 129 -13.74 -1.54 5.77
C THR A 129 -14.24 -0.36 4.94
N PRO A 130 -13.63 0.85 5.04
CA PRO A 130 -14.14 2.01 4.32
C PRO A 130 -14.07 1.76 2.81
N VAL A 131 -15.13 2.18 2.10
CA VAL A 131 -15.23 2.02 0.65
C VAL A 131 -14.87 3.35 -0.01
N LEU A 132 -13.75 3.39 -0.74
CA LEU A 132 -13.27 4.58 -1.44
C LEU A 132 -13.29 4.34 -2.94
N GLY A 133 -14.02 5.17 -3.68
CA GLY A 133 -14.21 4.97 -5.12
C GLY A 133 -14.89 3.63 -5.47
N GLY A 134 -15.74 3.12 -4.57
CA GLY A 134 -16.39 1.81 -4.72
C GLY A 134 -15.51 0.61 -4.35
N ILE A 135 -14.37 0.81 -3.69
CA ILE A 135 -13.40 -0.24 -3.37
C ILE A 135 -13.18 -0.33 -1.85
N PRO A 136 -13.32 -1.52 -1.23
CA PRO A 136 -12.95 -1.73 0.16
C PRO A 136 -11.44 -1.50 0.37
N VAL A 137 -11.10 -0.76 1.42
CA VAL A 137 -9.72 -0.39 1.74
C VAL A 137 -9.18 -1.26 2.87
N LEU A 138 -8.00 -1.84 2.66
CA LEU A 138 -7.30 -2.71 3.61
C LEU A 138 -6.27 -1.93 4.45
N VAL A 139 -5.57 -1.01 3.80
CA VAL A 139 -4.55 -0.15 4.43
C VAL A 139 -4.77 1.26 3.95
N SER A 140 -4.79 2.22 4.88
CA SER A 140 -4.88 3.63 4.56
C SER A 140 -4.06 4.42 5.55
N PRO A 141 -3.34 5.46 5.11
CA PRO A 141 -2.78 6.42 6.04
C PRO A 141 -3.91 7.32 6.59
N PRO A 142 -3.61 8.12 7.62
CA PRO A 142 -4.50 9.19 8.06
C PRO A 142 -4.81 10.15 6.90
N GLY A 143 -6.00 10.76 6.95
CA GLY A 143 -6.39 11.79 5.98
C GLY A 143 -5.44 12.98 5.96
N CYS A 144 -5.66 13.92 5.03
CA CYS A 144 -4.97 15.20 5.08
C CYS A 144 -5.48 15.97 6.29
N GLY A 145 -4.56 16.36 7.18
CA GLY A 145 -4.86 17.33 8.23
C GLY A 145 -4.87 18.75 7.67
N ASP A 146 -4.90 19.72 8.57
CA ASP A 146 -4.82 21.14 8.24
C ASP A 146 -3.39 21.69 8.50
N PRO A 147 -2.76 22.38 7.54
CA PRO A 147 -3.28 22.71 6.22
C PRO A 147 -3.19 21.54 5.23
N ALA A 148 -4.22 21.40 4.39
CA ALA A 148 -4.23 20.44 3.30
C ALA A 148 -3.16 20.76 2.23
N PRO A 149 -2.62 19.73 1.53
CA PRO A 149 -1.62 19.94 0.49
C PRO A 149 -2.21 20.72 -0.69
N PHE A 150 -1.43 21.61 -1.30
CA PHE A 150 -1.84 22.27 -2.55
C PHE A 150 -1.97 21.26 -3.70
N LEU A 151 -1.02 20.31 -3.78
CA LEU A 151 -1.01 19.23 -4.76
C LEU A 151 -0.84 17.88 -4.05
N LEU A 152 -1.81 16.99 -4.25
CA LEU A 152 -1.74 15.59 -3.83
C LEU A 152 -1.21 14.75 -5.00
N LEU A 153 -0.11 14.04 -4.78
CA LEU A 153 0.57 13.19 -5.75
C LEU A 153 0.09 11.74 -5.52
N LEU A 154 -0.67 11.20 -6.48
CA LEU A 154 -1.23 9.86 -6.45
C LEU A 154 -0.44 8.97 -7.39
N VAL A 155 0.21 7.95 -6.83
CA VAL A 155 1.17 7.10 -7.55
C VAL A 155 0.67 5.65 -7.52
N PRO A 156 -0.06 5.20 -8.55
CA PRO A 156 -0.33 3.78 -8.74
C PRO A 156 0.98 2.99 -8.84
N SER A 157 1.17 2.00 -7.97
CA SER A 157 2.38 1.17 -7.93
C SER A 157 2.00 -0.30 -7.71
N ALA A 158 2.93 -1.24 -7.83
CA ALA A 158 2.68 -2.66 -7.55
C ALA A 158 3.36 -3.09 -6.24
N PRO A 159 2.85 -4.08 -5.48
CA PRO A 159 3.49 -4.56 -4.25
C PRO A 159 4.99 -4.85 -4.38
N SER A 160 5.40 -5.46 -5.49
CA SER A 160 6.80 -5.79 -5.82
C SER A 160 7.66 -4.56 -6.13
N HIS A 161 7.08 -3.38 -6.36
CA HIS A 161 7.76 -2.17 -6.79
C HIS A 161 8.28 -1.31 -5.61
N SER A 162 8.79 -1.93 -4.56
CA SER A 162 9.31 -1.20 -3.38
C SER A 162 10.47 -0.26 -3.74
N ALA A 163 11.34 -0.67 -4.66
CA ALA A 163 12.46 0.13 -5.12
C ALA A 163 12.02 1.36 -5.94
N GLN A 164 10.95 1.23 -6.74
CA GLN A 164 10.36 2.34 -7.50
C GLN A 164 9.73 3.36 -6.55
N ARG A 165 8.92 2.89 -5.59
CA ARG A 165 8.33 3.77 -4.56
C ARG A 165 9.42 4.50 -3.78
N GLN A 166 10.48 3.80 -3.39
CA GLN A 166 11.60 4.44 -2.71
C GLN A 166 12.28 5.50 -3.58
N ALA A 167 12.50 5.23 -4.88
CA ALA A 167 13.07 6.24 -5.78
C ALA A 167 12.14 7.45 -5.96
N VAL A 168 10.82 7.27 -6.00
CA VAL A 168 9.85 8.39 -6.00
C VAL A 168 9.96 9.20 -4.71
N ARG A 169 10.07 8.55 -3.54
CA ARG A 169 10.29 9.22 -2.24
C ARG A 169 11.63 9.96 -2.20
N ASP A 170 12.70 9.37 -2.71
CA ASP A 170 14.04 9.99 -2.73
C ASP A 170 14.11 11.20 -3.69
N THR A 171 13.12 11.35 -4.58
CA THR A 171 13.14 12.33 -5.67
C THR A 171 11.96 13.30 -5.62
N TRP A 172 11.12 13.30 -6.65
CA TRP A 172 10.06 14.28 -6.83
C TRP A 172 8.92 14.13 -5.83
N GLY A 173 8.63 12.89 -5.40
CA GLY A 173 7.57 12.57 -4.45
C GLY A 173 7.90 12.89 -2.98
N GLY A 174 9.18 13.02 -2.63
CA GLY A 174 9.61 13.45 -1.29
C GLY A 174 10.02 14.92 -1.19
N SER A 175 9.83 15.71 -2.25
CA SER A 175 10.23 17.12 -2.26
C SER A 175 9.51 18.00 -1.22
N GLY A 176 8.45 17.50 -0.57
CA GLY A 176 7.79 18.13 0.58
C GLY A 176 7.07 19.46 0.26
N GLY A 177 7.06 19.86 -1.01
CA GLY A 177 6.60 21.15 -1.48
C GLY A 177 7.73 21.98 -2.09
N ALA A 178 7.40 22.77 -3.10
CA ALA A 178 8.33 23.72 -3.71
C ALA A 178 7.66 25.09 -3.84
N GLY A 179 8.42 26.17 -3.59
CA GLY A 179 7.88 27.53 -3.62
C GLY A 179 6.81 27.81 -2.55
N GLY A 180 6.89 27.14 -1.40
CA GLY A 180 5.97 27.30 -0.27
C GLY A 180 4.60 26.64 -0.45
N LEU A 181 4.41 25.82 -1.50
CA LEU A 181 3.16 25.10 -1.72
C LEU A 181 3.30 23.64 -1.25
N PRO A 182 2.54 23.21 -0.21
CA PRO A 182 2.69 21.88 0.37
C PRO A 182 2.25 20.78 -0.61
N THR A 183 2.98 19.67 -0.62
CA THR A 183 2.63 18.48 -1.39
C THR A 183 2.62 17.25 -0.51
N ARG A 184 1.80 16.25 -0.86
CA ARG A 184 1.80 14.94 -0.22
C ARG A 184 1.76 13.85 -1.27
N THR A 185 2.51 12.78 -1.07
CA THR A 185 2.55 11.62 -1.98
C THR A 185 1.84 10.44 -1.35
N LEU A 186 1.10 9.69 -2.16
CA LEU A 186 0.43 8.44 -1.79
C LEU A 186 0.66 7.38 -2.86
N PHE A 187 0.96 6.17 -2.42
CA PHE A 187 1.10 5.00 -3.27
C PHE A 187 -0.15 4.12 -3.21
N GLY A 188 -0.78 3.89 -4.36
CA GLY A 188 -1.97 3.04 -4.46
C GLY A 188 -1.60 1.63 -4.88
N LEU A 189 -1.96 0.63 -4.09
CA LEU A 189 -1.66 -0.78 -4.31
C LEU A 189 -2.94 -1.63 -4.29
N GLY A 190 -2.91 -2.76 -5.00
CA GLY A 190 -3.80 -3.89 -4.77
C GLY A 190 -3.15 -4.94 -3.87
N VAL A 191 -3.79 -6.09 -3.76
CA VAL A 191 -3.28 -7.28 -3.06
C VAL A 191 -2.29 -8.02 -3.97
N PRO A 192 -1.08 -8.36 -3.50
CA PRO A 192 -0.10 -9.10 -4.29
C PRO A 192 -0.59 -10.50 -4.68
N ALA A 193 -0.22 -10.96 -5.87
CA ALA A 193 -0.31 -12.37 -6.21
C ALA A 193 0.75 -13.16 -5.40
N GLY A 194 0.37 -14.26 -4.76
CA GLY A 194 1.31 -15.14 -4.05
C GLY A 194 1.31 -15.08 -2.51
N GLY A 195 0.39 -14.34 -1.88
CA GLY A 195 0.10 -14.48 -0.44
C GLY A 195 1.03 -13.73 0.53
N GLY A 196 1.16 -14.26 1.75
CA GLY A 196 1.43 -13.53 2.99
C GLY A 196 2.74 -12.74 3.10
N ALA A 197 3.85 -13.21 2.51
CA ALA A 197 5.15 -12.53 2.66
C ALA A 197 5.19 -11.16 1.94
N ALA A 198 4.65 -11.10 0.71
CA ALA A 198 4.52 -9.84 -0.02
C ALA A 198 3.53 -8.89 0.68
N GLY A 199 2.45 -9.44 1.25
CA GLY A 199 1.51 -8.68 2.07
C GLY A 199 2.16 -8.10 3.33
N ALA A 200 2.98 -8.89 4.04
CA ALA A 200 3.70 -8.46 5.23
C ALA A 200 4.71 -7.35 4.93
N ALA A 201 5.43 -7.44 3.79
CA ALA A 201 6.34 -6.39 3.35
C ALA A 201 5.62 -5.06 3.06
N VAL A 202 4.48 -5.12 2.35
CA VAL A 202 3.64 -3.93 2.10
C VAL A 202 3.12 -3.34 3.41
N LEU A 203 2.69 -4.17 4.36
CA LEU A 203 2.19 -3.70 5.65
C LEU A 203 3.30 -3.06 6.49
N ALA A 204 4.50 -3.64 6.49
CA ALA A 204 5.67 -3.08 7.16
C ALA A 204 6.11 -1.74 6.52
N GLU A 205 6.06 -1.64 5.20
CA GLU A 205 6.31 -0.39 4.48
C GLU A 205 5.25 0.67 4.83
N ALA A 206 3.97 0.30 4.80
CA ALA A 206 2.86 1.20 5.11
C ALA A 206 2.97 1.78 6.52
N ARG A 207 3.34 0.95 7.52
CA ARG A 207 3.58 1.39 8.89
C ARG A 207 4.79 2.33 9.00
N ARG A 208 5.81 2.11 8.18
CA ARG A 208 7.06 2.90 8.21
C ARG A 208 6.90 4.28 7.58
N HIS A 209 6.21 4.34 6.44
CA HIS A 209 6.16 5.56 5.63
C HIS A 209 4.83 6.31 5.73
N GLY A 210 3.73 5.66 6.13
CA GLY A 210 2.43 6.32 6.29
C GLY A 210 1.88 6.91 4.98
N ASP A 211 2.23 6.33 3.84
CA ASP A 211 1.90 6.84 2.49
C ASP A 211 1.29 5.78 1.56
N VAL A 212 0.92 4.61 2.08
CA VAL A 212 0.37 3.51 1.27
C VAL A 212 -1.15 3.39 1.45
N VAL A 213 -1.89 3.42 0.34
CA VAL A 213 -3.32 3.08 0.27
C VAL A 213 -3.46 1.75 -0.46
N GLN A 214 -3.97 0.71 0.21
CA GLN A 214 -4.18 -0.61 -0.37
C GLN A 214 -5.66 -0.96 -0.46
N GLY A 215 -6.12 -1.29 -1.66
CA GLY A 215 -7.48 -1.75 -1.91
C GLY A 215 -7.60 -3.28 -1.95
N ALA A 216 -8.79 -3.79 -1.63
CA ALA A 216 -9.13 -5.22 -1.64
C ALA A 216 -9.40 -5.74 -3.07
N PHE A 217 -8.40 -5.67 -3.95
CA PHE A 217 -8.47 -6.25 -5.31
C PHE A 217 -7.10 -6.78 -5.73
N ALA A 218 -7.06 -7.78 -6.60
CA ALA A 218 -5.80 -8.32 -7.11
C ALA A 218 -5.01 -7.25 -7.87
N ASP A 219 -3.74 -7.07 -7.52
CA ASP A 219 -2.87 -6.11 -8.21
C ASP A 219 -2.44 -6.66 -9.57
N THR A 220 -3.16 -6.23 -10.61
CA THR A 220 -2.91 -6.61 -12.00
C THR A 220 -3.04 -5.39 -12.90
N TYR A 221 -2.45 -5.46 -14.09
CA TYR A 221 -2.57 -4.40 -15.08
C TYR A 221 -4.04 -4.12 -15.46
N ALA A 222 -4.86 -5.17 -15.55
CA ALA A 222 -6.30 -5.03 -15.84
C ALA A 222 -7.06 -4.26 -14.75
N ASN A 223 -6.54 -4.21 -13.52
CA ASN A 223 -7.14 -3.52 -12.39
C ASN A 223 -6.57 -2.10 -12.17
N LEU A 224 -5.83 -1.53 -13.12
CA LEU A 224 -5.35 -0.14 -13.01
C LEU A 224 -6.49 0.86 -12.82
N THR A 225 -7.62 0.68 -13.50
CA THR A 225 -8.81 1.53 -13.30
C THR A 225 -9.30 1.51 -11.85
N ARG A 226 -9.29 0.34 -11.20
CA ARG A 226 -9.63 0.22 -9.77
C ARG A 226 -8.62 0.98 -8.91
N LYS A 227 -7.33 0.86 -9.21
CA LYS A 227 -6.27 1.59 -8.48
C LYS A 227 -6.42 3.11 -8.60
N THR A 228 -6.77 3.62 -9.77
CA THR A 228 -7.09 5.04 -9.95
C THR A 228 -8.34 5.44 -9.16
N LEU A 229 -9.44 4.69 -9.26
CA LEU A 229 -10.67 4.99 -8.52
C LEU A 229 -10.45 4.98 -6.99
N LEU A 230 -9.65 4.04 -6.49
CA LEU A 230 -9.24 3.98 -5.09
C LEU A 230 -8.55 5.28 -4.67
N LEU A 231 -7.53 5.70 -5.41
CA LEU A 231 -6.72 6.88 -5.09
C LEU A 231 -7.51 8.19 -5.25
N LEU A 232 -8.33 8.31 -6.31
CA LEU A 232 -9.22 9.46 -6.50
C LEU A 232 -10.29 9.53 -5.41
N GLY A 233 -10.88 8.38 -5.04
CA GLY A 233 -11.83 8.26 -3.95
C GLY A 233 -11.21 8.63 -2.61
N TRP A 234 -9.97 8.23 -2.37
CA TRP A 234 -9.21 8.65 -1.20
C TRP A 234 -8.98 10.15 -1.18
N ALA A 235 -8.57 10.75 -2.30
CA ALA A 235 -8.38 12.20 -2.39
C ALA A 235 -9.67 12.96 -2.05
N ALA A 236 -10.81 12.54 -2.61
CA ALA A 236 -12.09 13.20 -2.37
C ALA A 236 -12.60 13.03 -0.92
N ALA A 237 -12.47 11.83 -0.34
CA ALA A 237 -13.05 11.53 0.97
C ALA A 237 -12.12 11.87 2.15
N ARG A 238 -10.81 11.78 1.94
CA ARG A 238 -9.80 11.88 3.01
C ARG A 238 -8.86 13.07 2.82
N CYS A 239 -8.95 13.81 1.72
CA CYS A 239 -8.14 15.00 1.47
C CYS A 239 -8.93 16.11 0.74
N PRO A 240 -10.12 16.48 1.20
CA PRO A 240 -10.99 17.42 0.47
C PRO A 240 -10.38 18.82 0.28
N GLY A 241 -9.44 19.22 1.13
CA GLY A 241 -8.73 20.50 1.02
C GLY A 241 -7.66 20.55 -0.08
N ALA A 242 -7.31 19.43 -0.71
CA ALA A 242 -6.34 19.44 -1.79
C ALA A 242 -6.89 20.17 -3.02
N ARG A 243 -6.16 21.18 -3.53
CA ARG A 243 -6.65 21.97 -4.70
C ARG A 243 -6.51 21.20 -6.01
N PHE A 244 -5.42 20.46 -6.14
CA PHE A 244 -5.10 19.66 -7.31
C PHE A 244 -4.63 18.26 -6.90
N VAL A 245 -4.85 17.33 -7.81
CA VAL A 245 -4.39 15.95 -7.76
C VAL A 245 -3.56 15.69 -9.01
N LEU A 246 -2.34 15.19 -8.85
CA LEU A 246 -1.57 14.60 -9.94
C LEU A 246 -1.69 13.09 -9.83
N LYS A 247 -2.10 12.42 -10.90
CA LYS A 247 -1.82 10.99 -11.07
C LYS A 247 -0.55 10.86 -11.91
N ALA A 248 0.40 10.04 -11.47
CA ALA A 248 1.59 9.68 -12.23
C ALA A 248 2.02 8.24 -11.94
N ASP A 249 2.55 7.52 -12.92
CA ASP A 249 3.03 6.15 -12.71
C ASP A 249 4.32 6.12 -11.86
N ASP A 250 4.65 4.97 -11.26
CA ASP A 250 5.81 4.82 -10.36
C ASP A 250 7.17 4.77 -11.09
N ASP A 251 7.15 4.71 -12.42
CA ASP A 251 8.30 4.87 -13.33
C ASP A 251 8.27 6.22 -14.07
N ALA A 252 7.46 7.17 -13.60
CA ALA A 252 7.41 8.52 -14.12
C ALA A 252 8.37 9.48 -13.37
N PHE A 253 8.96 10.41 -14.11
CA PHE A 253 9.55 11.62 -13.58
C PHE A 253 8.52 12.75 -13.60
N VAL A 254 8.52 13.58 -12.56
CA VAL A 254 7.68 14.78 -12.48
C VAL A 254 8.53 15.96 -12.01
N HIS A 255 8.52 17.06 -12.77
CA HIS A 255 9.11 18.32 -12.35
C HIS A 255 8.13 19.09 -11.44
N VAL A 256 8.02 18.64 -10.19
CA VAL A 256 7.04 19.16 -9.21
C VAL A 256 7.14 20.69 -9.03
N PRO A 257 8.33 21.32 -8.89
CA PRO A 257 8.42 22.79 -8.80
C PRO A 257 7.85 23.53 -10.02
N ALA A 258 8.16 23.06 -11.24
CA ALA A 258 7.63 23.66 -12.47
C ALA A 258 6.12 23.45 -12.59
N LEU A 259 5.62 22.28 -12.17
CA LEU A 259 4.20 21.98 -12.16
C LEU A 259 3.42 22.86 -11.16
N LEU A 260 3.94 23.02 -9.95
CA LEU A 260 3.34 23.89 -8.93
C LEU A 260 3.28 25.34 -9.40
N SER A 261 4.33 25.83 -10.05
CA SER A 261 4.37 27.18 -10.64
C SER A 261 3.30 27.37 -11.71
N LEU A 262 3.13 26.37 -12.59
CA LEU A 262 2.08 26.37 -13.61
C LEU A 262 0.66 26.38 -12.99
N LEU A 263 0.44 25.56 -11.96
CA LEU A 263 -0.87 25.44 -11.31
C LEU A 263 -1.23 26.68 -10.48
N ARG A 264 -0.24 27.32 -9.86
CA ARG A 264 -0.42 28.57 -9.10
C ARG A 264 -0.87 29.73 -9.99
N ALA A 265 -0.40 29.77 -11.23
CA ALA A 265 -0.78 30.80 -12.21
C ALA A 265 -2.19 30.58 -12.82
N SER A 266 -2.84 29.45 -12.53
CA SER A 266 -4.18 29.16 -13.06
C SER A 266 -5.26 29.86 -12.22
N PRO A 267 -6.19 30.64 -12.82
CA PRO A 267 -7.27 31.30 -12.08
C PRO A 267 -8.24 30.26 -11.52
N ALA A 268 -8.25 30.09 -10.19
CA ALA A 268 -9.05 29.14 -9.40
C ALA A 268 -8.98 27.66 -9.87
N PRO A 269 -9.31 26.66 -9.03
CA PRO A 269 -9.46 25.29 -9.52
C PRO A 269 -10.78 25.19 -10.30
N ALA A 270 -10.83 25.78 -11.49
CA ALA A 270 -11.80 25.37 -12.52
C ALA A 270 -11.70 23.86 -12.74
N ARG A 271 -12.68 23.23 -13.39
CA ARG A 271 -12.69 21.79 -13.74
C ARG A 271 -11.53 21.43 -14.69
N LEU A 272 -10.31 21.46 -14.17
CA LEU A 272 -9.06 21.25 -14.88
C LEU A 272 -8.83 19.76 -15.03
N TYR A 273 -8.57 19.34 -16.26
CA TYR A 273 -8.02 18.06 -16.62
C TYR A 273 -6.84 18.30 -17.56
N LEU A 274 -5.62 18.28 -17.04
CA LEU A 274 -4.41 18.68 -17.77
C LEU A 274 -3.52 17.47 -18.02
N GLY A 275 -3.03 17.31 -19.25
CA GLY A 275 -2.15 16.20 -19.58
C GLY A 275 -1.66 16.21 -21.02
N ARG A 276 -0.91 15.17 -21.41
CA ARG A 276 -0.67 14.88 -22.82
C ARG A 276 -1.92 14.23 -23.42
N VAL A 277 -2.68 15.01 -24.19
CA VAL A 277 -3.92 14.53 -24.81
C VAL A 277 -3.66 13.62 -26.00
N HIS A 278 -4.30 12.45 -25.99
CA HIS A 278 -4.47 11.56 -27.12
C HIS A 278 -5.77 11.90 -27.86
N TRP A 279 -5.67 11.98 -29.19
CA TRP A 279 -6.79 12.34 -30.07
C TRP A 279 -7.09 11.19 -31.02
N ARG A 280 -8.38 10.89 -31.21
CA ARG A 280 -8.87 9.93 -32.22
C ARG A 280 -8.21 8.55 -32.14
N VAL A 281 -7.81 8.11 -30.95
CA VAL A 281 -7.26 6.77 -30.74
C VAL A 281 -8.36 5.74 -30.99
N ARG A 282 -8.09 4.75 -31.84
CA ARG A 282 -9.01 3.65 -32.12
C ARG A 282 -8.91 2.61 -31.00
N PRO A 283 -10.03 2.02 -30.55
CA PRO A 283 -9.99 0.90 -29.63
C PRO A 283 -9.25 -0.28 -30.27
N GLU A 284 -8.32 -0.89 -29.53
CA GLU A 284 -7.67 -2.13 -29.96
C GLU A 284 -8.71 -3.25 -29.99
N ARG A 285 -8.88 -3.90 -31.15
CA ARG A 285 -9.92 -4.91 -31.36
C ARG A 285 -9.36 -6.32 -31.34
N ASP A 286 -8.05 -6.50 -31.43
CA ASP A 286 -7.42 -7.81 -31.27
C ASP A 286 -7.53 -8.28 -29.81
N PRO A 287 -8.18 -9.42 -29.51
CA PRO A 287 -8.25 -9.99 -28.16
C PRO A 287 -6.89 -10.29 -27.52
N ARG A 288 -5.83 -10.42 -28.33
CA ARG A 288 -4.44 -10.63 -27.85
C ARG A 288 -3.74 -9.33 -27.46
N GLY A 289 -4.30 -8.19 -27.86
CA GLY A 289 -3.76 -6.88 -27.53
C GLY A 289 -3.89 -6.58 -26.03
N ARG A 290 -2.83 -6.06 -25.42
CA ARG A 290 -2.82 -5.63 -24.00
C ARG A 290 -3.93 -4.62 -23.68
N HIS A 291 -4.35 -3.84 -24.66
CA HIS A 291 -5.35 -2.78 -24.55
C HIS A 291 -6.68 -3.14 -25.21
N HIS A 292 -6.94 -4.44 -25.42
CA HIS A 292 -8.14 -4.93 -26.07
C HIS A 292 -9.42 -4.33 -25.47
N VAL A 293 -10.27 -3.77 -26.34
CA VAL A 293 -11.60 -3.28 -26.03
C VAL A 293 -12.57 -3.84 -27.08
N PRO A 294 -13.44 -4.80 -26.73
CA PRO A 294 -14.34 -5.41 -27.70
C PRO A 294 -15.41 -4.41 -28.17
N ALA A 295 -15.89 -4.60 -29.41
CA ALA A 295 -16.92 -3.74 -29.99
C ALA A 295 -18.24 -3.79 -29.21
N SER A 296 -18.54 -4.93 -28.57
CA SER A 296 -19.69 -5.09 -27.67
C SER A 296 -19.62 -4.21 -26.43
N LEU A 297 -18.41 -3.89 -25.94
CA LEU A 297 -18.22 -2.99 -24.81
C LEU A 297 -18.16 -1.52 -25.24
N TYR A 298 -17.56 -1.24 -26.39
CA TYR A 298 -17.42 0.11 -26.92
C TYR A 298 -17.50 0.11 -28.46
N ALA A 299 -18.68 0.46 -28.99
CA ALA A 299 -18.97 0.36 -30.42
C ALA A 299 -18.35 1.49 -31.26
N ALA A 300 -18.07 2.65 -30.68
CA ALA A 300 -17.57 3.79 -31.44
C ALA A 300 -16.17 3.53 -32.03
N ALA A 301 -15.89 4.14 -33.17
CA ALA A 301 -14.66 3.93 -33.94
C ALA A 301 -13.41 4.55 -33.27
N ALA A 302 -13.59 5.54 -32.40
CA ALA A 302 -12.51 6.21 -31.69
C ALA A 302 -12.96 6.65 -30.30
N PHE A 303 -12.03 6.66 -29.35
CA PHE A 303 -12.25 7.21 -28.02
C PHE A 303 -12.38 8.74 -28.06
N PRO A 304 -13.10 9.37 -27.10
CA PRO A 304 -13.03 10.82 -26.93
C PRO A 304 -11.61 11.24 -26.55
N PRO A 305 -11.25 12.53 -26.66
CA PRO A 305 -9.94 13.01 -26.21
C PRO A 305 -9.71 12.68 -24.72
N TYR A 306 -8.54 12.16 -24.38
CA TYR A 306 -8.15 11.81 -23.01
C TYR A 306 -6.66 12.07 -22.77
N CYS A 307 -6.28 12.30 -21.51
CA CYS A 307 -4.87 12.48 -21.15
C CYS A 307 -4.17 11.13 -20.98
N SER A 308 -2.94 11.02 -21.46
CA SER A 308 -2.03 9.85 -21.30
C SER A 308 -1.98 9.37 -19.85
N GLY A 309 -2.08 8.05 -19.67
CA GLY A 309 -1.98 7.41 -18.36
C GLY A 309 -0.67 7.68 -17.62
N SER A 310 0.42 7.97 -18.33
CA SER A 310 1.73 8.25 -17.72
C SER A 310 1.70 9.32 -16.62
N ALA A 311 0.95 10.40 -16.86
CA ALA A 311 0.74 11.47 -15.90
C ALA A 311 -0.37 12.43 -16.35
N TYR A 312 -1.24 12.84 -15.43
CA TYR A 312 -2.25 13.89 -15.65
C TYR A 312 -2.64 14.58 -14.33
N VAL A 313 -3.07 15.84 -14.44
CA VAL A 313 -3.56 16.63 -13.30
C VAL A 313 -5.06 16.81 -13.38
N LEU A 314 -5.73 16.63 -12.25
CA LEU A 314 -7.13 16.94 -12.03
C LEU A 314 -7.24 18.00 -10.92
N SER A 315 -8.07 19.02 -11.13
CA SER A 315 -8.55 19.86 -10.01
C SER A 315 -9.47 19.06 -9.08
N ALA A 316 -9.66 19.49 -7.83
CA ALA A 316 -10.60 18.83 -6.92
C ALA A 316 -12.03 18.71 -7.49
N PRO A 317 -12.63 19.75 -8.12
CA PRO A 317 -13.93 19.60 -8.77
C PRO A 317 -13.93 18.61 -9.94
N ALA A 318 -12.79 18.46 -10.64
CA ALA A 318 -12.65 17.47 -11.70
C ALA A 318 -12.57 16.04 -11.16
N VAL A 319 -11.89 15.82 -10.03
CA VAL A 319 -11.89 14.52 -9.33
C VAL A 319 -13.31 14.11 -8.95
N ALA A 320 -14.07 15.02 -8.32
CA ALA A 320 -15.46 14.75 -7.95
C ALA A 320 -16.33 14.43 -9.17
N ALA A 321 -16.16 15.16 -10.27
CA ALA A 321 -16.90 14.94 -11.51
C ALA A 321 -16.57 13.58 -12.16
N VAL A 322 -15.30 13.17 -12.16
CA VAL A 322 -14.86 11.85 -12.67
C VAL A 322 -15.46 10.74 -11.81
N LEU A 323 -15.37 10.83 -10.48
CA LEU A 323 -15.93 9.84 -9.56
C LEU A 323 -17.45 9.70 -9.70
N ALA A 324 -18.18 10.81 -9.87
CA ALA A 324 -19.62 10.80 -10.08
C ALA A 324 -20.04 10.18 -11.43
N ALA A 325 -19.19 10.26 -12.45
CA ALA A 325 -19.44 9.69 -13.77
C ALA A 325 -19.07 8.19 -13.85
N ALA A 326 -18.08 7.74 -13.08
CA ALA A 326 -17.50 6.40 -13.16
C ALA A 326 -18.51 5.24 -13.15
N PRO A 327 -19.57 5.22 -12.30
CA PRO A 327 -20.54 4.11 -12.30
C PRO A 327 -21.37 4.00 -13.59
N ARG A 328 -21.36 5.04 -14.44
CA ARG A 328 -22.18 5.14 -15.66
C ARG A 328 -21.34 5.05 -16.94
N VAL A 329 -20.08 4.64 -16.82
CA VAL A 329 -19.12 4.52 -17.93
C VAL A 329 -18.72 3.06 -18.09
N PRO A 330 -18.63 2.53 -19.33
CA PRO A 330 -18.15 1.17 -19.56
C PRO A 330 -16.75 0.97 -18.97
N ALA A 331 -16.54 -0.14 -18.26
CA ALA A 331 -15.25 -0.49 -17.67
C ALA A 331 -14.26 -0.99 -18.74
N VAL A 332 -13.76 -0.06 -19.55
CA VAL A 332 -12.69 -0.33 -20.52
C VAL A 332 -11.36 -0.62 -19.81
N GLY A 333 -10.54 -1.48 -20.39
CA GLY A 333 -9.28 -1.92 -19.80
C GLY A 333 -8.24 -0.81 -19.59
N PRO A 334 -7.96 0.05 -20.58
CA PRO A 334 -7.04 1.17 -20.41
C PRO A 334 -7.62 2.23 -19.44
N GLU A 335 -6.93 2.43 -18.32
CA GLU A 335 -7.35 3.35 -17.24
C GLU A 335 -7.49 4.80 -17.70
N ASP A 336 -6.59 5.26 -18.54
CA ASP A 336 -6.58 6.63 -19.06
C ASP A 336 -7.76 6.90 -20.01
N VAL A 337 -8.11 5.91 -20.82
CA VAL A 337 -9.34 5.92 -21.63
C VAL A 337 -10.57 5.95 -20.72
N PHE A 338 -10.61 5.14 -19.65
CA PHE A 338 -11.73 5.14 -18.70
C PHE A 338 -11.92 6.52 -18.05
N VAL A 339 -10.85 7.15 -17.58
CA VAL A 339 -10.89 8.52 -17.03
C VAL A 339 -11.34 9.53 -18.09
N GLY A 340 -10.87 9.38 -19.33
CA GLY A 340 -11.31 10.20 -20.46
C GLY A 340 -12.81 10.09 -20.77
N LEU A 341 -13.36 8.87 -20.72
CA LEU A 341 -14.79 8.63 -20.88
C LEU A 341 -15.60 9.26 -19.73
N CYS A 342 -15.12 9.14 -18.49
CA CYS A 342 -15.71 9.81 -17.32
C CYS A 342 -15.70 11.33 -17.48
N ALA A 343 -14.56 11.90 -17.87
CA ALA A 343 -14.40 13.33 -18.12
C ALA A 343 -15.38 13.80 -19.21
N ARG A 344 -15.45 13.09 -20.34
CA ARG A 344 -16.40 13.39 -21.43
C ARG A 344 -17.85 13.37 -20.94
N ARG A 345 -18.23 12.36 -20.15
CA ARG A 345 -19.59 12.24 -19.60
C ARG A 345 -19.93 13.36 -18.62
N ALA A 346 -18.95 13.87 -17.88
CA ALA A 346 -19.12 14.97 -16.95
C ALA A 346 -18.97 16.37 -17.59
N GLY A 347 -18.75 16.45 -18.91
CA GLY A 347 -18.56 17.72 -19.62
C GLY A 347 -17.19 18.36 -19.38
N LEU A 348 -16.18 17.57 -18.99
CA LEU A 348 -14.80 18.02 -18.83
C LEU A 348 -14.01 17.75 -20.11
N ALA A 349 -13.42 18.81 -20.66
CA ALA A 349 -12.50 18.71 -21.78
C ALA A 349 -11.04 18.65 -21.28
N PRO A 350 -10.22 17.71 -21.77
CA PRO A 350 -8.81 17.70 -21.41
C PRO A 350 -8.06 18.87 -22.07
N ARG A 351 -7.14 19.47 -21.32
CA ARG A 351 -6.22 20.51 -21.77
C ARG A 351 -4.88 19.88 -22.10
N HIS A 352 -4.42 20.10 -23.33
CA HIS A 352 -3.14 19.60 -23.80
C HIS A 352 -1.95 20.38 -23.24
N SER A 353 -0.93 19.65 -22.79
CA SER A 353 0.41 20.19 -22.49
C SER A 353 1.47 19.38 -23.21
N ALA A 354 2.25 20.04 -24.07
CA ALA A 354 3.35 19.38 -24.76
C ALA A 354 4.54 19.06 -23.85
N ARG A 355 4.61 19.72 -22.69
CA ARG A 355 5.64 19.52 -21.66
C ARG A 355 5.45 18.22 -20.88
N MET A 356 4.29 17.58 -20.98
CA MET A 356 4.10 16.21 -20.49
C MET A 356 4.42 15.26 -21.64
N ALA A 357 5.45 14.43 -21.49
CA ALA A 357 6.01 13.61 -22.57
C ALA A 357 5.04 12.52 -23.09
N GLY A 358 4.16 12.00 -22.22
CA GLY A 358 3.38 10.80 -22.55
C GLY A 358 4.32 9.61 -22.78
N ALA A 359 4.13 8.91 -23.90
CA ALA A 359 4.96 7.77 -24.28
C ALA A 359 6.30 8.15 -24.93
N ALA A 360 6.52 9.43 -25.29
CA ALA A 360 7.77 9.89 -25.88
C ALA A 360 8.93 9.71 -24.89
N ARG A 361 10.07 9.21 -25.38
CA ARG A 361 11.29 9.08 -24.58
C ARG A 361 12.15 10.29 -24.84
N PHE A 362 12.93 10.72 -23.86
CA PHE A 362 13.88 11.81 -24.04
C PHE A 362 15.20 11.42 -23.38
N PRO A 363 16.36 11.76 -23.99
CA PRO A 363 17.64 11.53 -23.37
C PRO A 363 17.70 12.29 -22.03
N LEU A 364 18.42 11.72 -21.04
CA LEU A 364 18.64 12.34 -19.74
C LEU A 364 19.54 13.59 -19.89
N ASP A 365 18.93 14.66 -20.37
CA ASP A 365 19.54 15.93 -20.69
C ASP A 365 19.10 17.02 -19.69
N PRO A 366 20.03 17.85 -19.19
CA PRO A 366 19.72 18.93 -18.26
C PRO A 366 18.66 19.91 -18.77
N CYS A 367 18.63 20.22 -20.07
CA CYS A 367 17.68 21.18 -20.60
C CYS A 367 16.27 20.57 -20.69
N CYS A 368 16.17 19.30 -21.09
CA CYS A 368 14.90 18.59 -21.14
C CYS A 368 14.27 18.39 -19.77
N TYR A 369 15.02 17.82 -18.81
CA TYR A 369 14.50 17.51 -17.49
C TYR A 369 14.53 18.71 -16.53
N GLY A 370 15.37 19.72 -16.79
CA GLY A 370 15.52 20.92 -15.96
C GLY A 370 14.59 22.07 -16.33
N GLY A 371 14.32 22.30 -17.62
CA GLY A 371 13.56 23.48 -18.08
C GLY A 371 12.29 23.16 -18.87
N VAL A 372 12.30 22.13 -19.72
CA VAL A 372 11.22 21.90 -20.69
C VAL A 372 10.12 20.99 -20.14
N LEU A 373 10.48 19.79 -19.69
CA LEU A 373 9.51 18.75 -19.36
C LEU A 373 8.90 18.95 -17.97
N LEU A 374 7.58 18.74 -17.89
CA LEU A 374 6.84 18.60 -16.64
C LEU A 374 6.76 17.14 -16.20
N SER A 375 6.73 16.20 -17.16
CA SER A 375 6.78 14.77 -16.86
C SER A 375 7.40 13.96 -17.99
N ALA A 376 8.01 12.84 -17.61
CA ALA A 376 8.53 11.79 -18.49
C ALA A 376 8.21 10.41 -17.89
N HIS A 377 8.26 9.34 -18.68
CA HIS A 377 7.83 7.99 -18.26
C HIS A 377 8.78 6.90 -18.78
N ARG A 378 8.75 5.72 -18.16
CA ARG A 378 9.67 4.59 -18.37
C ARG A 378 11.09 4.83 -17.87
N LEU A 379 11.21 5.41 -16.68
CA LEU A 379 12.48 5.60 -16.00
C LEU A 379 12.62 4.58 -14.87
N ARG A 380 13.68 3.79 -14.92
CA ARG A 380 14.04 2.88 -13.82
C ARG A 380 14.51 3.70 -12.61
N PRO A 381 14.52 3.12 -11.39
CA PRO A 381 14.91 3.84 -10.17
C PRO A 381 16.22 4.66 -10.27
N PRO A 382 17.32 4.16 -10.88
CA PRO A 382 18.55 4.96 -11.04
C PRO A 382 18.39 6.12 -12.03
N GLU A 383 17.67 5.88 -13.14
CA GLU A 383 17.41 6.89 -14.17
C GLU A 383 16.50 8.00 -13.63
N LEU A 384 15.54 7.65 -12.77
CA LEU A 384 14.67 8.60 -12.09
C LEU A 384 15.46 9.53 -11.15
N ARG A 385 16.38 8.97 -10.36
CA ARG A 385 17.28 9.76 -9.50
C ARG A 385 18.15 10.69 -10.33
N ARG A 386 18.71 10.19 -11.44
CA ARG A 386 19.51 11.01 -12.35
C ARG A 386 18.69 12.14 -12.99
N ALA A 387 17.48 11.86 -13.45
CA ALA A 387 16.56 12.86 -13.98
C ALA A 387 16.24 13.95 -12.94
N TRP A 388 16.08 13.56 -11.67
CA TRP A 388 15.83 14.49 -10.57
C TRP A 388 17.03 15.38 -10.25
N GLU A 389 18.25 14.84 -10.26
CA GLU A 389 19.48 15.64 -10.12
C GLU A 389 19.56 16.74 -11.20
N LEU A 390 19.27 16.36 -12.46
CA LEU A 390 19.22 17.29 -13.58
C LEU A 390 18.15 18.38 -13.37
N ALA A 391 16.97 17.99 -12.87
CA ALA A 391 15.88 18.92 -12.58
C ALA A 391 16.24 19.95 -11.51
N ARG A 392 16.99 19.52 -10.49
CA ARG A 392 17.48 20.38 -9.39
C ARG A 392 18.57 21.35 -9.83
N GLY A 393 19.32 21.03 -10.89
CA GLY A 393 20.31 21.92 -11.49
C GLY A 393 19.73 23.20 -12.09
N GLY A 394 18.40 23.24 -12.30
CA GLY A 394 17.66 24.42 -12.75
C GLY A 394 17.85 24.77 -14.24
N GLU A 395 17.22 25.87 -14.66
CA GLU A 395 17.27 26.36 -16.06
C GLU A 395 18.66 26.83 -16.52
N ALA A 396 19.61 26.98 -15.59
CA ALA A 396 20.99 27.39 -15.87
C ALA A 396 21.72 26.42 -16.82
N ALA A 397 21.19 25.20 -17.00
CA ALA A 397 21.76 24.20 -17.89
C ALA A 397 21.30 24.29 -19.36
N CYS A 398 20.36 25.19 -19.70
CA CYS A 398 19.99 25.48 -21.10
C CYS A 398 20.75 26.71 -21.63
N SER A 399 21.43 26.58 -22.76
CA SER A 399 22.07 27.72 -23.43
C SER A 399 21.03 28.78 -23.86
N PRO A 400 21.41 30.06 -23.95
CA PRO A 400 20.51 31.12 -24.42
C PRO A 400 19.91 30.84 -25.81
N LEU A 401 20.68 30.18 -26.69
CA LEU A 401 20.21 29.76 -28.01
C LEU A 401 19.12 28.67 -27.93
N GLN A 402 19.29 27.70 -27.01
CA GLN A 402 18.30 26.65 -26.74
C GLN A 402 17.01 27.22 -26.15
N ARG A 403 17.10 28.29 -25.37
CA ARG A 403 15.93 29.03 -24.83
C ARG A 403 15.25 29.88 -25.91
N ALA A 404 16.02 30.64 -26.68
CA ALA A 404 15.52 31.60 -27.66
C ALA A 404 14.84 30.95 -28.87
N LEU A 405 15.32 29.78 -29.30
CA LEU A 405 14.74 29.12 -30.47
C LEU A 405 13.37 28.49 -30.21
N GLY A 406 12.92 28.31 -28.96
CA GLY A 406 11.64 27.65 -28.63
C GLY A 406 11.49 26.23 -29.23
N VAL A 407 12.53 25.74 -29.89
CA VAL A 407 12.54 24.62 -30.83
C VAL A 407 13.65 23.68 -30.37
N LEU A 408 13.20 22.64 -29.66
CA LEU A 408 13.60 21.25 -29.84
C LEU A 408 15.12 20.92 -29.84
N ARG A 409 15.68 20.68 -28.64
CA ARG A 409 16.67 19.61 -28.45
C ARG A 409 16.21 18.44 -27.59
N CYS A 410 15.00 18.50 -27.06
CA CYS A 410 14.28 17.31 -26.65
C CYS A 410 13.69 16.67 -27.91
N LYS A 411 14.54 16.06 -28.75
CA LYS A 411 14.08 15.12 -29.77
C LYS A 411 13.85 13.78 -29.08
N ALA A 412 12.66 13.24 -29.30
CA ALA A 412 12.24 11.97 -28.73
C ALA A 412 12.77 10.76 -29.48
#